data_AF-A0A352Y643-F1
#
_entry.id   AF-A0A352Y643-F1
#
_cell.length_a   1.000
_cell.length_b   1.000
_cell.length_c   1.000
_cell.angle_alpha   90.00
_cell.angle_beta   90.00
_cell.angle_gamma   90.00
#
_symmetry.space_group_name_H-M   'P 1'
#
loop_
_entity.id
_entity.type
_entity.pdbx_description
1 polymer ?
#
loop_
_entity_poly.entity_id
_entity_poly.type
_entity_poly.pdbx_seq_one_letter_code
_entity_poly.pdbx_strand_id
1 'polypeptide(L)'
;RGNPQAPKGHAIFIARSTSDPKIIFCTYCIVPPTPLSLAKYLPSFLAAQLPPEELREAANVNVMPIPPMLEEGSSLEHLQMLADRRDDDLCDIGTINPKDEGARMQRVAEGCQEYGQLYLGYTLTFEQVSSSAPMDQIDEPSIPLDDLDAEELLLQTMTDRQKLTELGKLVGMARYAVEGHDTNLLQETKRRMQRIAGRLADKYRGLELTNSAMDPGERGAKLAELYLERGFKLLDEEYADIPNIERAIRELQNQ
;
A
#
# COMPACT_ATOMS: atom_id res chain seq x y z
N ARG A 1 -31.54 17.24 8.16
CA ARG A 1 -32.03 16.72 6.86
C ARG A 1 -31.44 15.33 6.70
N GLY A 2 -32.19 14.40 6.12
CA GLY A 2 -31.71 13.03 5.91
C GLY A 2 -32.66 12.00 6.45
N ASN A 3 -32.50 10.77 5.99
CA ASN A 3 -33.29 9.62 6.44
C ASN A 3 -32.33 8.57 7.01
N PRO A 4 -32.38 8.28 8.33
CA PRO A 4 -31.52 7.25 8.92
C PRO A 4 -31.71 5.86 8.32
N GLN A 5 -32.85 5.59 7.68
CA GLN A 5 -33.16 4.34 6.98
C GLN A 5 -32.76 4.35 5.50
N ALA A 6 -32.37 5.51 4.97
CA ALA A 6 -31.88 5.67 3.60
C ALA A 6 -30.80 6.79 3.55
N PRO A 7 -29.70 6.65 4.31
CA PRO A 7 -28.59 7.60 4.29
C PRO A 7 -27.96 7.65 2.89
N LYS A 8 -27.48 8.83 2.51
CA LYS A 8 -26.99 9.11 1.16
C LYS A 8 -25.58 8.58 0.88
N GLY A 9 -24.82 8.28 1.94
CA GLY A 9 -23.40 7.93 1.87
C GLY A 9 -22.48 9.15 2.01
N HIS A 10 -23.06 10.34 2.14
CA HIS A 10 -22.34 11.58 2.35
C HIS A 10 -23.18 12.57 3.16
N ALA A 11 -22.55 13.22 4.13
CA ALA A 11 -23.22 14.08 5.09
C ALA A 11 -22.39 15.31 5.46
N ILE A 12 -23.07 16.42 5.69
CA ILE A 12 -22.52 17.58 6.39
C ILE A 12 -22.83 17.40 7.87
N PHE A 13 -21.80 17.35 8.70
CA PHE A 13 -21.96 17.37 10.15
C PHE A 13 -21.88 18.79 10.67
N ILE A 14 -22.77 19.15 11.58
CA ILE A 14 -22.79 20.47 12.22
C ILE A 14 -22.83 20.34 13.74
N ALA A 15 -22.14 21.26 14.43
CA ALA A 15 -22.26 21.45 15.86
C ALA A 15 -22.29 22.94 16.21
N ARG A 16 -23.01 23.31 17.27
CA ARG A 16 -23.06 24.69 17.77
C ARG A 16 -22.00 24.92 18.83
N SER A 17 -21.40 26.09 18.85
CA SER A 17 -20.53 26.51 19.96
C SER A 17 -21.34 26.55 21.27
N THR A 18 -20.75 26.03 22.35
CA THR A 18 -21.29 26.21 23.70
C THR A 18 -21.16 27.65 24.22
N SER A 19 -20.26 28.45 23.60
CA SER A 19 -20.02 29.84 23.99
C SER A 19 -20.95 30.83 23.26
N ASP A 20 -21.29 30.56 22.00
CA ASP A 20 -22.26 31.34 21.21
C ASP A 20 -22.97 30.42 20.21
N PRO A 21 -24.25 30.06 20.41
CA PRO A 21 -24.99 29.16 19.52
C PRO A 21 -25.09 29.61 18.05
N LYS A 22 -24.76 30.87 17.73
CA LYS A 22 -24.70 31.37 16.35
C LYS A 22 -23.46 30.89 15.61
N ILE A 23 -22.39 30.52 16.33
CA ILE A 23 -21.18 29.96 15.75
C ILE A 23 -21.43 28.48 15.45
N ILE A 24 -21.31 28.13 14.18
CA ILE A 24 -21.47 26.78 13.68
C ILE A 24 -20.09 26.24 13.31
N PHE A 25 -19.79 25.06 13.85
CA PHE A 25 -18.71 24.24 13.35
C PHE A 25 -19.27 23.17 12.42
N CYS A 26 -18.51 22.84 11.38
CA CYS A 26 -18.88 21.81 10.45
C CYS A 26 -17.69 21.01 9.94
N THR A 27 -17.99 19.81 9.44
CA THR A 27 -17.09 19.00 8.61
C THR A 27 -17.92 18.16 7.65
N TYR A 28 -17.29 17.58 6.63
CA TYR A 28 -17.92 16.65 5.71
C TYR A 28 -17.60 15.21 6.10
N CYS A 29 -18.58 14.31 6.03
CA CYS A 29 -18.43 12.88 6.23
C CYS A 29 -18.74 12.17 4.90
N ILE A 30 -17.88 11.25 4.49
CA ILE A 30 -18.08 10.45 3.28
C ILE A 30 -17.85 8.97 3.54
N VAL A 31 -18.78 8.15 3.03
CA VAL A 31 -18.62 6.71 2.86
C VAL A 31 -18.21 6.48 1.40
N PRO A 32 -17.00 5.95 1.13
CA PRO A 32 -16.58 5.67 -0.23
C PRO A 32 -17.55 4.70 -0.93
N PRO A 33 -17.98 4.99 -2.17
CA PRO A 33 -18.94 4.14 -2.90
C PRO A 33 -18.32 2.82 -3.36
N THR A 34 -16.99 2.72 -3.34
CA THR A 34 -16.20 1.52 -3.66
C THR A 34 -15.09 1.38 -2.63
N PRO A 35 -14.54 0.16 -2.39
CA PRO A 35 -13.45 -0.04 -1.43
C PRO A 35 -12.30 0.94 -1.67
N LEU A 36 -12.02 1.79 -0.67
CA LEU A 36 -10.96 2.79 -0.72
C LEU A 36 -9.83 2.38 0.22
N SER A 37 -8.62 2.40 -0.33
CA SER A 37 -7.39 2.13 0.41
C SER A 37 -6.46 3.33 0.25
N LEU A 38 -6.41 4.20 1.27
CA LEU A 38 -5.46 5.32 1.32
C LEU A 38 -4.01 4.82 1.36
N ALA A 39 -3.77 3.62 1.90
CA ALA A 39 -2.45 3.00 1.89
C ALA A 39 -1.85 2.85 0.48
N LYS A 40 -2.69 2.63 -0.55
CA LYS A 40 -2.24 2.55 -1.96
C LYS A 40 -1.71 3.88 -2.50
N TYR A 41 -2.06 5.00 -1.86
CA TYR A 41 -1.66 6.35 -2.25
C TYR A 41 -0.57 6.93 -1.34
N LEU A 42 -0.20 6.21 -0.28
CA LEU A 42 0.91 6.61 0.58
C LEU A 42 2.24 6.32 -0.14
N PRO A 43 3.11 7.32 -0.31
CA PRO A 43 4.48 7.08 -0.73
C PRO A 43 5.16 6.08 0.19
N SER A 44 5.91 5.14 -0.40
CA SER A 44 6.56 4.04 0.33
C SER A 44 7.47 4.49 1.47
N PHE A 45 8.16 5.64 1.32
CA PHE A 45 8.99 6.20 2.38
C PHE A 45 8.20 6.71 3.59
N LEU A 46 6.93 7.12 3.40
CA LEU A 46 6.02 7.50 4.49
C LEU A 46 5.36 6.27 5.11
N ALA A 47 4.92 5.33 4.27
CA ALA A 47 4.31 4.08 4.73
C ALA A 47 5.25 3.30 5.68
N ALA A 48 6.55 3.28 5.41
CA ALA A 48 7.55 2.63 6.27
C ALA A 48 7.72 3.26 7.66
N GLN A 49 7.24 4.50 7.87
CA GLN A 49 7.35 5.22 9.14
C GLN A 49 6.09 5.10 10.01
N LEU A 50 4.99 4.61 9.44
CA LEU A 50 3.72 4.50 10.15
C LEU A 50 3.64 3.19 10.93
N PRO A 51 3.01 3.20 12.12
CA PRO A 51 2.65 1.98 12.83
C PRO A 51 1.82 1.05 11.92
N PRO A 52 1.98 -0.29 12.04
CA PRO A 52 1.19 -1.24 11.25
C PRO A 52 -0.34 -1.06 11.43
N GLU A 53 -0.77 -0.60 12.59
CA GLU A 53 -2.18 -0.34 12.92
C GLU A 53 -2.74 0.80 12.05
N GLU A 54 -2.04 1.94 11.98
CA GLU A 54 -2.42 3.08 11.14
C GLU A 54 -2.40 2.71 9.65
N LEU A 55 -1.44 1.85 9.23
CA LEU A 55 -1.39 1.34 7.87
C LEU A 55 -2.60 0.48 7.52
N ARG A 56 -3.06 -0.36 8.47
CA ARG A 56 -4.25 -1.20 8.31
C ARG A 56 -5.53 -0.36 8.25
N GLU A 57 -5.64 0.68 9.07
CA GLU A 57 -6.75 1.62 9.03
C GLU A 57 -6.80 2.37 7.68
N ALA A 58 -5.64 2.83 7.21
CA ALA A 58 -5.52 3.45 5.89
C ALA A 58 -5.78 2.45 4.74
N ALA A 59 -5.59 1.15 4.97
CA ALA A 59 -5.79 0.14 3.93
C ALA A 59 -7.26 -0.13 3.63
N ASN A 60 -8.17 0.12 4.59
CA ASN A 60 -9.60 -0.13 4.43
C ASN A 60 -10.46 0.98 5.06
N VAL A 61 -10.68 2.04 4.27
CA VAL A 61 -11.45 3.20 4.73
C VAL A 61 -12.93 3.01 4.41
N ASN A 62 -13.71 2.77 5.46
CA ASN A 62 -15.17 2.57 5.36
C ASN A 62 -15.95 3.89 5.45
N VAL A 63 -15.45 4.85 6.21
CA VAL A 63 -16.05 6.17 6.39
C VAL A 63 -14.96 7.13 6.83
N MET A 64 -14.97 8.36 6.34
CA MET A 64 -13.98 9.34 6.75
C MET A 64 -14.52 10.77 6.83
N PRO A 65 -14.05 11.54 7.81
CA PRO A 65 -14.27 12.97 7.87
C PRO A 65 -13.25 13.76 7.03
N ILE A 66 -13.70 14.86 6.45
CA ILE A 66 -12.87 15.80 5.69
C ILE A 66 -13.34 17.23 6.02
N PRO A 67 -12.56 18.03 6.76
CA PRO A 67 -11.34 17.68 7.52
C PRO A 67 -11.63 16.80 8.75
N PRO A 68 -10.61 16.19 9.42
CA PRO A 68 -10.83 15.27 10.54
C PRO A 68 -11.32 15.93 11.84
N MET A 69 -11.60 17.23 11.81
CA MET A 69 -12.14 17.97 12.94
C MET A 69 -13.27 18.89 12.50
N LEU A 70 -14.07 19.31 13.47
CA LEU A 70 -15.05 20.37 13.31
C LEU A 70 -14.35 21.73 13.15
N GLU A 71 -14.56 22.37 12.01
CA GLU A 71 -14.01 23.70 11.71
C GLU A 71 -15.10 24.76 11.65
N GLU A 72 -14.77 25.98 12.07
CA GLU A 72 -15.63 27.14 11.91
C GLU A 72 -15.47 27.68 10.48
N GLY A 73 -16.57 27.96 9.78
CA GLY A 73 -16.43 28.54 8.44
C GLY A 73 -17.70 28.75 7.64
N SER A 74 -18.89 28.41 8.14
CA SER A 74 -20.13 28.56 7.38
C SER A 74 -21.34 28.82 8.28
N SER A 75 -22.28 29.62 7.81
CA SER A 75 -23.56 29.79 8.48
C SER A 75 -24.44 28.54 8.30
N LEU A 76 -25.37 28.30 9.23
CA LEU A 76 -26.31 27.20 9.11
C LEU A 76 -27.14 27.26 7.82
N GLU A 77 -27.56 28.46 7.41
CA GLU A 77 -28.32 28.68 6.18
C GLU A 77 -27.51 28.28 4.93
N HIS A 78 -26.21 28.60 4.90
CA HIS A 78 -25.33 28.20 3.80
C HIS A 78 -25.18 26.68 3.73
N LEU A 79 -24.97 26.02 4.89
CA LEU A 79 -24.83 24.56 4.96
C LEU A 79 -26.12 23.83 4.57
N GLN A 80 -27.29 24.38 4.93
CA GLN A 80 -28.59 23.87 4.49
C GLN A 80 -28.75 23.99 2.97
N MET A 81 -28.44 25.16 2.40
CA MET A 81 -28.46 25.36 0.95
C MET A 81 -27.52 24.40 0.22
N LEU A 82 -26.31 24.19 0.76
CA LEU A 82 -25.33 23.27 0.20
C LEU A 82 -25.83 21.82 0.22
N ALA A 83 -26.34 21.36 1.37
CA ALA A 83 -26.91 20.04 1.52
C ALA A 83 -28.09 19.80 0.57
N ASP A 84 -28.95 20.80 0.38
CA ASP A 84 -30.09 20.71 -0.54
C ASP A 84 -29.64 20.59 -2.00
N ARG A 85 -28.63 21.37 -2.43
CA ARG A 85 -28.14 21.35 -3.82
C ARG A 85 -27.37 20.09 -4.16
N ARG A 86 -26.67 19.50 -3.20
CA ARG A 86 -25.86 18.30 -3.38
C ARG A 86 -26.61 17.01 -3.05
N ASP A 87 -27.80 17.13 -2.49
CA ASP A 87 -28.56 16.05 -1.89
C ASP A 87 -27.76 15.30 -0.81
N ASP A 88 -27.07 16.08 0.03
CA ASP A 88 -26.34 15.57 1.18
C ASP A 88 -27.28 15.41 2.40
N ASP A 89 -26.95 14.48 3.28
CA ASP A 89 -27.53 14.47 4.63
C ASP A 89 -26.96 15.67 5.43
N LEU A 90 -27.77 16.23 6.33
CA LEU A 90 -27.34 17.29 7.26
C LEU A 90 -27.62 16.83 8.69
N CYS A 91 -26.55 16.46 9.38
CA CYS A 91 -26.60 15.85 10.71
C CYS A 91 -26.15 16.84 11.78
N ASP A 92 -27.02 17.12 12.74
CA ASP A 92 -26.68 17.90 13.92
C ASP A 92 -26.06 16.95 14.97
N ILE A 93 -24.76 17.10 15.20
CA ILE A 93 -24.01 16.28 16.14
C ILE A 93 -23.88 16.97 17.51
N GLY A 94 -24.68 18.01 17.77
CA GLY A 94 -24.85 18.63 19.09
C GLY A 94 -24.07 19.92 19.30
N THR A 95 -23.48 20.08 20.48
CA THR A 95 -22.74 21.29 20.88
C THR A 95 -21.30 20.97 21.23
N ILE A 96 -20.39 21.90 20.94
CA ILE A 96 -18.96 21.72 21.19
C ILE A 96 -18.33 22.97 21.82
N ASN A 97 -17.35 22.77 22.70
CA ASN A 97 -16.53 23.86 23.20
C ASN A 97 -15.51 24.25 22.13
N PRO A 98 -15.49 25.50 21.62
CA PRO A 98 -14.55 25.94 20.59
C PRO A 98 -13.07 25.72 20.95
N LYS A 99 -12.75 25.76 22.25
CA LYS A 99 -11.38 25.65 22.75
C LYS A 99 -10.91 24.22 22.95
N ASP A 100 -11.79 23.24 22.80
CA ASP A 100 -11.49 21.83 23.04
C ASP A 100 -11.31 21.09 21.71
N GLU A 101 -10.08 21.12 21.20
CA GLU A 101 -9.74 20.48 19.91
C GLU A 101 -9.91 18.96 19.96
N GLY A 102 -9.57 18.34 21.09
CA GLY A 102 -9.75 16.90 21.30
C GLY A 102 -11.23 16.51 21.21
N ALA A 103 -12.10 17.24 21.91
CA ALA A 103 -13.53 16.98 21.84
C ALA A 103 -14.11 17.22 20.43
N ARG A 104 -13.60 18.23 19.68
CA ARG A 104 -14.01 18.47 18.29
C ARG A 104 -13.66 17.29 17.38
N MET A 105 -12.44 16.76 17.48
CA MET A 105 -12.00 15.60 16.69
C MET A 105 -12.76 14.33 17.09
N GLN A 106 -12.89 14.08 18.40
CA GLN A 106 -13.60 12.92 18.93
C GLN A 106 -15.06 12.90 18.47
N ARG A 107 -15.77 14.03 18.54
CA ARG A 107 -17.18 14.11 18.13
C ARG A 107 -17.36 13.78 16.64
N VAL A 108 -16.40 14.17 15.80
CA VAL A 108 -16.40 13.85 14.38
C VAL A 108 -16.17 12.36 14.14
N ALA A 109 -15.22 11.74 14.86
CA ALA A 109 -14.96 10.31 14.76
C ALA A 109 -16.18 9.48 15.17
N GLU A 110 -16.83 9.82 16.29
CA GLU A 110 -18.07 9.21 16.76
C GLU A 110 -19.19 9.34 15.71
N GLY A 111 -19.43 10.56 15.22
CA GLY A 111 -20.45 10.80 14.19
C GLY A 111 -20.19 10.05 12.89
N CYS A 112 -18.94 9.93 12.45
CA CYS A 112 -18.57 9.18 11.25
C CYS A 112 -18.83 7.69 11.43
N GLN A 113 -18.45 7.14 12.58
CA GLN A 113 -18.70 5.73 12.89
C GLN A 113 -20.20 5.41 12.90
N GLU A 114 -21.02 6.25 13.54
CA GLU A 114 -22.48 6.10 13.57
C GLU A 114 -23.08 6.20 12.15
N TYR A 115 -22.70 7.23 11.39
CA TYR A 115 -23.20 7.41 10.02
C TYR A 115 -22.79 6.28 9.08
N GLY A 116 -21.55 5.79 9.19
CA GLY A 116 -21.05 4.66 8.43
C GLY A 116 -21.82 3.36 8.73
N GLN A 117 -22.18 3.12 10.00
CA GLN A 117 -23.03 1.98 10.38
C GLN A 117 -24.44 2.07 9.80
N LEU A 118 -25.05 3.27 9.82
CA LEU A 118 -26.35 3.49 9.18
C LEU A 118 -26.29 3.20 7.68
N TYR A 119 -25.25 3.69 7.01
CA TYR A 119 -25.08 3.46 5.58
C TYR A 119 -24.86 1.99 5.24
N LEU A 120 -24.01 1.29 5.99
CA LEU A 120 -23.81 -0.16 5.83
C LEU A 120 -25.12 -0.93 6.04
N GLY A 121 -25.91 -0.58 7.06
CA GLY A 121 -27.21 -1.19 7.29
C GLY A 121 -28.18 -0.98 6.12
N TYR A 122 -28.16 0.21 5.51
CA TYR A 122 -28.96 0.51 4.33
C TYR A 122 -28.48 -0.23 3.09
N THR A 123 -27.18 -0.37 2.85
CA THR A 123 -26.68 -1.07 1.66
C THR A 123 -26.98 -2.56 1.67
N LEU A 124 -27.10 -3.19 2.84
CA LEU A 124 -27.57 -4.58 2.96
C LEU A 124 -29.01 -4.76 2.43
N THR A 125 -29.82 -3.69 2.35
CA THR A 125 -31.15 -3.75 1.73
C THR A 125 -31.09 -3.80 0.20
N PHE A 126 -29.95 -3.46 -0.41
CA PHE A 126 -29.75 -3.48 -1.87
C PHE A 126 -29.65 -4.90 -2.44
N GLU A 127 -29.17 -5.87 -1.65
CA GLU A 127 -29.01 -7.27 -2.08
C GLU A 127 -30.35 -7.97 -2.40
N GLN A 128 -31.48 -7.37 -2.05
CA GLN A 128 -32.80 -7.85 -2.47
C GLN A 128 -33.14 -7.52 -3.95
N VAL A 129 -32.31 -6.77 -4.66
CA VAL A 129 -32.42 -6.57 -6.11
C VAL A 129 -31.73 -7.74 -6.83
N SER A 130 -32.51 -8.79 -7.06
CA SER A 130 -32.28 -9.97 -7.90
C SER A 130 -30.97 -10.01 -8.71
N SER A 131 -29.94 -10.68 -8.18
CA SER A 131 -28.85 -11.19 -9.01
C SER A 131 -29.33 -12.46 -9.72
N SER A 132 -29.99 -12.30 -10.87
CA SER A 132 -30.30 -13.39 -11.80
C SER A 132 -29.17 -13.53 -12.83
N ALA A 133 -27.96 -13.82 -12.36
CA ALA A 133 -26.90 -14.35 -13.19
C ALA A 133 -26.22 -15.48 -12.40
N PRO A 134 -26.17 -16.72 -12.93
CA PRO A 134 -25.30 -17.73 -12.34
C PRO A 134 -23.87 -17.25 -12.57
N MET A 135 -23.24 -16.80 -11.51
CA MET A 135 -21.81 -16.57 -11.48
C MET A 135 -21.20 -17.97 -11.43
N ASP A 136 -20.88 -18.52 -12.61
CA ASP A 136 -19.98 -19.65 -12.71
C ASP A 136 -18.74 -19.31 -11.87
N GLN A 137 -18.42 -20.23 -10.99
CA GLN A 137 -17.27 -20.19 -10.10
C GLN A 137 -16.02 -20.07 -10.97
N ILE A 138 -15.55 -18.85 -11.17
CA ILE A 138 -14.14 -18.63 -11.45
C ILE A 138 -13.47 -18.85 -10.11
N ASP A 139 -12.96 -20.08 -9.93
CA ASP A 139 -11.90 -20.41 -8.97
C ASP A 139 -10.69 -19.53 -9.31
N GLU A 140 -10.73 -18.25 -8.93
CA GLU A 140 -9.51 -17.54 -8.60
C GLU A 140 -9.11 -18.01 -7.21
N PRO A 141 -7.92 -18.59 -7.03
CA PRO A 141 -7.45 -18.92 -5.70
C PRO A 141 -7.44 -17.62 -4.90
N SER A 142 -8.25 -17.57 -3.86
CA SER A 142 -8.20 -16.55 -2.82
C SER A 142 -6.78 -16.47 -2.29
N ILE A 143 -5.98 -15.53 -2.79
CA ILE A 143 -4.72 -15.16 -2.17
C ILE A 143 -5.12 -14.46 -0.87
N PRO A 144 -4.83 -15.03 0.31
CA PRO A 144 -5.12 -14.37 1.56
C PRO A 144 -4.43 -13.00 1.57
N LEU A 145 -5.15 -11.95 1.98
CA LEU A 145 -4.63 -10.57 2.12
C LEU A 145 -3.48 -10.44 3.16
N ASP A 146 -3.09 -11.54 3.79
CA ASP A 146 -1.94 -11.66 4.70
C ASP A 146 -0.59 -11.75 3.97
N ASP A 147 -0.59 -11.82 2.64
CA ASP A 147 0.61 -12.03 1.81
C ASP A 147 0.92 -10.88 0.83
N LEU A 148 0.44 -9.66 1.13
CA LEU A 148 1.01 -8.45 0.55
C LEU A 148 2.40 -8.22 1.19
N ASP A 149 3.37 -9.04 0.79
CA ASP A 149 4.76 -8.90 1.19
C ASP A 149 5.24 -7.50 0.78
N ALA A 150 5.41 -6.61 1.75
CA ALA A 150 5.85 -5.23 1.51
C ALA A 150 7.19 -5.20 0.75
N GLU A 151 8.00 -6.26 0.90
CA GLU A 151 9.21 -6.46 0.11
C GLU A 151 8.88 -6.68 -1.37
N GLU A 152 7.86 -7.47 -1.70
CA GLU A 152 7.43 -7.73 -3.08
C GLU A 152 6.94 -6.46 -3.80
N LEU A 153 6.20 -5.59 -3.09
CA LEU A 153 5.78 -4.29 -3.63
C LEU A 153 6.97 -3.35 -3.85
N LEU A 154 7.95 -3.35 -2.94
CA LEU A 154 9.19 -2.58 -3.11
C LEU A 154 9.94 -3.05 -4.36
N LEU A 155 10.08 -4.36 -4.56
CA LEU A 155 10.77 -4.94 -5.71
C LEU A 155 10.14 -4.54 -7.05
N GLN A 156 8.82 -4.36 -7.11
CA GLN A 156 8.11 -3.91 -8.32
C GLN A 156 8.44 -2.46 -8.70
N THR A 157 8.76 -1.61 -7.72
CA THR A 157 9.06 -0.18 -7.95
C THR A 157 10.54 0.08 -8.24
N MET A 158 11.41 -0.90 -8.01
CA MET A 158 12.85 -0.78 -8.26
C MET A 158 13.16 -0.79 -9.76
N THR A 159 14.05 0.12 -10.17
CA THR A 159 14.71 0.08 -11.47
C THR A 159 15.63 -1.14 -11.59
N ASP A 160 15.94 -1.56 -12.81
CA ASP A 160 16.88 -2.67 -13.04
C ASP A 160 18.26 -2.41 -12.42
N ARG A 161 18.69 -1.13 -12.35
CA ARG A 161 19.95 -0.75 -11.68
C ARG A 161 19.87 -1.02 -10.19
N GLN A 162 18.79 -0.61 -9.54
CA GLN A 162 18.58 -0.86 -8.12
C GLN A 162 18.52 -2.35 -7.82
N LYS A 163 17.81 -3.14 -8.65
CA LYS A 163 17.73 -4.60 -8.50
C LYS A 163 19.10 -5.27 -8.62
N LEU A 164 19.91 -4.86 -9.61
CA LEU A 164 21.29 -5.36 -9.76
C LEU A 164 22.19 -4.94 -8.59
N THR A 165 22.06 -3.72 -8.08
CA THR A 165 22.80 -3.27 -6.89
C THR A 165 22.45 -4.08 -5.65
N GLU A 166 21.16 -4.36 -5.42
CA GLU A 166 20.74 -5.21 -4.30
C GLU A 166 21.21 -6.65 -4.46
N LEU A 167 21.14 -7.21 -5.68
CA LEU A 167 21.75 -8.52 -5.96
C LEU A 167 23.25 -8.52 -5.68
N GLY A 168 23.98 -7.44 -5.99
CA GLY A 168 25.39 -7.32 -5.66
C GLY A 168 25.68 -7.38 -4.15
N LYS A 169 24.85 -6.71 -3.34
CA LYS A 169 24.94 -6.83 -1.87
C LYS A 169 24.66 -8.25 -1.39
N LEU A 170 23.62 -8.88 -1.95
CA LEU A 170 23.24 -10.25 -1.61
C LEU A 170 24.29 -11.28 -2.01
N VAL A 171 25.01 -11.07 -3.11
CA VAL A 171 26.18 -11.90 -3.48
C VAL A 171 27.22 -11.85 -2.36
N GLY A 172 27.57 -10.65 -1.87
CA GLY A 172 28.52 -10.50 -0.76
C GLY A 172 28.05 -11.22 0.52
N MET A 173 26.77 -11.09 0.87
CA MET A 173 26.20 -11.78 2.03
C MET A 173 26.18 -13.30 1.85
N ALA A 174 25.89 -13.79 0.64
CA ALA A 174 25.95 -15.21 0.33
C ALA A 174 27.37 -15.77 0.51
N ARG A 175 28.39 -15.04 0.04
CA ARG A 175 29.81 -15.44 0.22
C ARG A 175 30.19 -15.49 1.69
N TYR A 176 29.81 -14.47 2.45
CA TYR A 176 30.03 -14.43 3.89
C TYR A 176 29.36 -15.63 4.60
N ALA A 177 28.11 -15.95 4.24
CA ALA A 177 27.39 -17.08 4.82
C ALA A 177 28.02 -18.44 4.46
N VAL A 178 28.47 -18.61 3.21
CA VAL A 178 29.19 -19.80 2.75
C VAL A 178 30.48 -20.00 3.55
N GLU A 179 31.30 -18.96 3.68
CA GLU A 179 32.58 -18.99 4.39
C GLU A 179 32.39 -19.21 5.90
N GLY A 180 31.34 -18.63 6.48
CA GLY A 180 30.96 -18.79 7.89
C GLY A 180 30.18 -20.07 8.19
N HIS A 181 29.89 -20.92 7.19
CA HIS A 181 29.02 -22.09 7.31
C HIS A 181 27.63 -21.80 7.91
N ASP A 182 27.12 -20.57 7.73
CA ASP A 182 25.81 -20.16 8.21
C ASP A 182 24.73 -20.56 7.19
N THR A 183 24.25 -21.79 7.33
CA THR A 183 23.23 -22.36 6.45
C THR A 183 21.89 -21.61 6.52
N ASN A 184 21.55 -20.99 7.65
CA ASN A 184 20.30 -20.25 7.81
C ASN A 184 20.36 -18.94 7.02
N LEU A 185 21.42 -18.15 7.23
CA LEU A 185 21.66 -16.91 6.50
C LEU A 185 21.78 -17.18 4.99
N LEU A 186 22.41 -18.28 4.60
CA LEU A 186 22.52 -18.67 3.20
C LEU A 186 21.16 -18.96 2.56
N GLN A 187 20.26 -19.69 3.25
CA GLN A 187 18.92 -19.98 2.72
C GLN A 187 18.04 -18.73 2.65
N GLU A 188 18.11 -17.84 3.65
CA GLU A 188 17.39 -16.57 3.62
C GLU A 188 17.88 -15.68 2.47
N THR A 189 19.21 -15.54 2.33
CA THR A 189 19.84 -14.79 1.24
C THR A 189 19.44 -15.36 -0.11
N LYS A 190 19.42 -16.69 -0.26
CA LYS A 190 18.99 -17.36 -1.49
C LYS A 190 17.55 -17.01 -1.87
N ARG A 191 16.61 -17.09 -0.92
CA ARG A 191 15.19 -16.75 -1.17
C ARG A 191 15.05 -15.31 -1.64
N ARG A 192 15.78 -14.39 -1.01
CA ARG A 192 15.77 -12.97 -1.38
C ARG A 192 16.35 -12.73 -2.78
N MET A 193 17.49 -13.36 -3.10
CA MET A 193 18.08 -13.30 -4.45
C MET A 193 17.11 -13.83 -5.52
N GLN A 194 16.43 -14.95 -5.25
CA GLN A 194 15.45 -15.54 -6.18
C GLN A 194 14.26 -14.61 -6.44
N ARG A 195 13.75 -13.92 -5.41
CA ARG A 195 12.67 -12.92 -5.56
C ARG A 195 13.10 -11.76 -6.47
N ILE A 196 14.29 -11.20 -6.26
CA ILE A 196 14.81 -10.11 -7.10
C ILE A 196 15.07 -10.59 -8.53
N ALA A 197 15.74 -11.73 -8.68
CA ALA A 197 16.09 -12.30 -9.97
C ALA A 197 14.86 -12.61 -10.84
N GLY A 198 13.77 -13.09 -10.23
CA GLY A 198 12.50 -13.36 -10.93
C GLY A 198 11.77 -12.12 -11.48
N ARG A 199 12.21 -10.91 -11.10
CA ARG A 199 11.65 -9.62 -11.54
C ARG A 199 12.61 -8.83 -12.45
N LEU A 200 13.74 -9.42 -12.82
CA LEU A 200 14.67 -8.89 -13.82
C LEU A 200 14.41 -9.54 -15.18
N ALA A 201 14.64 -8.80 -16.26
CA ALA A 201 14.59 -9.37 -17.59
C ALA A 201 15.66 -10.47 -17.77
N ASP A 202 15.34 -11.52 -18.55
CA ASP A 202 16.20 -12.68 -18.77
C ASP A 202 17.61 -12.33 -19.26
N LYS A 203 17.76 -11.22 -19.98
CA LYS A 203 19.06 -10.71 -20.45
C LYS A 203 20.05 -10.49 -19.31
N TYR A 204 19.60 -10.28 -18.07
CA TYR A 204 20.46 -10.09 -16.90
C TYR A 204 20.91 -11.39 -16.24
N ARG A 205 20.36 -12.55 -16.62
CA ARG A 205 20.79 -13.88 -16.14
C ARG A 205 20.81 -13.99 -14.60
N GLY A 206 19.77 -13.44 -13.96
CA GLY A 206 19.69 -13.33 -12.50
C GLY A 206 19.61 -14.69 -11.78
N LEU A 207 19.07 -15.72 -12.43
CA LEU A 207 19.03 -17.07 -11.88
C LEU A 207 20.42 -17.71 -11.86
N GLU A 208 21.20 -17.56 -12.92
CA GLU A 208 22.57 -18.06 -12.98
C GLU A 208 23.48 -17.32 -12.00
N LEU A 209 23.30 -16.01 -11.85
CA LEU A 209 23.94 -15.22 -10.79
C LEU A 209 23.63 -15.81 -9.40
N THR A 210 22.35 -16.05 -9.12
CA THR A 210 21.89 -16.60 -7.83
C THR A 210 22.50 -17.96 -7.57
N ASN A 211 22.47 -18.87 -8.55
CA ASN A 211 23.04 -20.21 -8.41
C ASN A 211 24.55 -20.17 -8.19
N SER A 212 25.27 -19.29 -8.90
CA SER A 212 26.72 -19.15 -8.76
C SER A 212 27.10 -18.60 -7.38
N ALA A 213 26.33 -17.65 -6.86
CA ALA A 213 26.57 -17.09 -5.52
C ALA A 213 26.39 -18.13 -4.39
N MET A 214 25.56 -19.16 -4.61
CA MET A 214 25.35 -20.25 -3.67
C MET A 214 26.37 -21.38 -3.78
N ASP A 215 27.18 -21.44 -4.85
CA ASP A 215 28.20 -22.47 -5.04
C ASP A 215 29.37 -22.18 -4.08
N PRO A 216 29.70 -23.09 -3.15
CA PRO A 216 30.69 -22.83 -2.11
C PRO A 216 32.12 -22.63 -2.62
N GLY A 217 32.44 -23.05 -3.85
CA GLY A 217 33.78 -22.93 -4.41
C GLY A 217 34.16 -21.53 -4.89
N GLU A 218 35.47 -21.30 -5.11
CA GLU A 218 35.98 -20.09 -5.77
C GLU A 218 35.41 -19.90 -7.17
N ARG A 219 35.12 -21.01 -7.87
CA ARG A 219 34.45 -21.01 -9.18
C ARG A 219 33.09 -20.31 -9.10
N GLY A 220 32.29 -20.61 -8.08
CA GLY A 220 31.00 -19.98 -7.83
C GLY A 220 31.11 -18.48 -7.59
N ALA A 221 32.08 -18.08 -6.76
CA ALA A 221 32.37 -16.66 -6.50
C ALA A 221 32.73 -15.91 -7.79
N LYS A 222 33.61 -16.48 -8.61
CA LYS A 222 34.05 -15.85 -9.86
C LYS A 222 32.93 -15.78 -10.90
N LEU A 223 32.11 -16.82 -10.99
CA LEU A 223 30.92 -16.80 -11.86
C LEU A 223 29.91 -15.74 -11.42
N ALA A 224 29.64 -15.61 -10.12
CA ALA A 224 28.74 -14.59 -9.60
C ALA A 224 29.23 -13.16 -9.90
N GLU A 225 30.53 -12.91 -9.73
CA GLU A 225 31.16 -11.63 -10.07
C GLU A 225 30.98 -11.29 -11.56
N LEU A 226 31.28 -12.24 -12.46
CA LEU A 226 31.14 -12.05 -13.90
C LEU A 226 29.69 -11.82 -14.33
N TYR A 227 28.73 -12.52 -13.73
CA TYR A 227 27.31 -12.31 -14.01
C TYR A 227 26.85 -10.91 -13.57
N LEU A 228 27.32 -10.44 -12.41
CA LEU A 228 27.00 -9.11 -11.91
C LEU A 228 27.63 -8.01 -12.77
N GLU A 229 28.91 -8.16 -13.11
CA GLU A 229 29.66 -7.25 -14.00
C GLU A 229 28.95 -7.13 -15.35
N ARG A 230 28.62 -8.27 -15.96
CA ARG A 230 27.86 -8.32 -17.21
C ARG A 230 26.52 -7.58 -17.10
N GLY A 231 25.81 -7.75 -15.99
CA GLY A 231 24.53 -7.09 -15.73
C GLY A 231 24.66 -5.56 -15.74
N PHE A 232 25.69 -5.02 -15.10
CA PHE A 232 25.98 -3.59 -15.12
C PHE A 232 26.42 -3.10 -16.50
N LYS A 233 27.31 -3.82 -17.20
CA LYS A 233 27.71 -3.49 -18.59
C LYS A 233 26.52 -3.40 -19.54
N LEU A 234 25.56 -4.32 -19.41
CA LEU A 234 24.31 -4.28 -20.19
C LEU A 234 23.44 -3.07 -19.85
N LEU A 235 23.47 -2.62 -18.61
CA LEU A 235 22.66 -1.50 -18.14
C LEU A 235 23.28 -0.15 -18.51
N ASP A 236 24.61 -0.07 -18.51
CA ASP A 236 25.39 1.10 -18.90
C ASP A 236 25.59 1.18 -20.43
N GLU A 237 25.02 0.24 -21.20
CA GLU A 237 25.13 0.12 -22.66
C GLU A 237 26.58 -0.07 -23.16
N GLU A 238 27.47 -0.58 -22.30
CA GLU A 238 28.88 -0.85 -22.57
C GLU A 238 29.10 -2.21 -23.25
N TYR A 239 28.47 -2.40 -24.41
CA TYR A 239 28.43 -3.70 -25.10
C TYR A 239 29.80 -4.24 -25.56
N ALA A 240 30.82 -3.38 -25.67
CA ALA A 240 32.15 -3.76 -26.14
C ALA A 240 32.87 -4.74 -25.20
N ASP A 241 32.59 -4.68 -23.89
CA ASP A 241 33.28 -5.50 -22.89
C ASP A 241 32.61 -6.87 -22.68
N ILE A 242 31.33 -6.99 -23.04
CA ILE A 242 30.51 -8.19 -22.80
C ILE A 242 31.08 -9.47 -23.44
N PRO A 243 31.62 -9.48 -24.68
CA PRO A 243 32.17 -10.69 -25.28
C PRO A 243 33.29 -11.35 -24.46
N ASN A 244 34.13 -10.54 -23.80
CA ASN A 244 35.19 -11.05 -22.94
C ASN A 244 34.63 -11.69 -21.67
N ILE A 245 33.63 -11.04 -21.07
CA ILE A 245 32.94 -11.55 -19.87
C ILE A 245 32.21 -12.86 -20.19
N GLU A 246 31.49 -12.93 -21.32
CA GLU A 246 30.80 -14.15 -21.78
C GLU A 246 31.77 -15.32 -22.03
N ARG A 247 32.95 -15.04 -22.59
CA ARG A 247 33.99 -16.05 -22.76
C ARG A 247 34.49 -16.57 -21.42
N ALA A 248 34.79 -15.68 -20.47
CA ALA A 248 35.21 -16.07 -19.13
C ALA A 248 34.14 -16.90 -18.39
N ILE A 249 32.85 -16.54 -18.53
CA ILE A 249 31.74 -17.32 -17.98
C ILE A 249 31.73 -18.74 -18.57
N ARG A 250 31.84 -18.88 -19.90
CA ARG A 250 31.84 -20.20 -20.56
C ARG A 250 33.03 -21.06 -20.15
N GLU A 251 34.21 -20.47 -20.02
CA GLU A 251 35.41 -21.17 -19.59
C GLU A 251 35.26 -21.72 -18.17
N LEU A 252 34.71 -20.93 -17.25
CA LEU A 252 34.45 -21.37 -15.87
C LEU A 252 33.30 -22.37 -15.75
N GLN A 253 32.29 -22.32 -16.63
CA GLN A 253 31.19 -23.30 -16.63
C GLN A 253 31.63 -24.68 -17.13
N ASN A 254 32.68 -24.76 -17.95
CA ASN A 254 33.19 -26.00 -18.54
C ASN A 254 34.30 -26.67 -17.70
N GLN A 255 34.66 -26.08 -16.56
CA GLN A 255 35.57 -26.65 -15.55
C GLN A 255 34.79 -27.38 -14.47
#